data_AF-A0A1H1E4A6-F1
#
_entry.id   AF-A0A1H1E4A6-F1
#
_cell.length_a   1.000
_cell.length_b   1.000
_cell.length_c   1.000
_cell.angle_alpha   90.00
_cell.angle_beta   90.00
_cell.angle_gamma   90.00
#
_symmetry.space_group_name_H-M   'P 1'
#
loop_
_entity.id
_entity.type
_entity.pdbx_description
1 polymer ?
#
loop_
_entity_poly.entity_id
_entity_poly.type
_entity_poly.pdbx_seq_one_letter_code
_entity_poly.pdbx_strand_id
1 'polypeptide(L)'
;MKKLHAWLAVIMLIVGLGLVAPSAATAAPYCGISWGSLAKTSSATTYGHLTNVRAGKHACFDRLVFDIKGKRSGYVVSYDQVYTEGKGDRVHLRGTDLRIIVKAPAYSNGKATYNPRNKSNIVNVKDFRTFRQVAWAGSFEGQTTIGLGVRARLPFRAFTLNGPGSQSRLVIDVAHRW
;
A
#
# COMPACT_ATOMS: atom_id res chain seq x y z
N MET A 1 -86.40 -5.32 31.24
CA MET A 1 -85.26 -4.76 32.02
C MET A 1 -84.20 -4.33 31.01
N LYS A 2 -84.17 -3.05 30.60
CA LYS A 2 -83.19 -2.00 31.00
C LYS A 2 -81.73 -2.42 30.73
N LYS A 3 -81.13 -2.02 29.59
CA LYS A 3 -80.35 -0.78 29.29
C LYS A 3 -78.82 -1.04 29.38
N LEU A 4 -78.09 -0.70 28.29
CA LEU A 4 -76.71 -0.15 28.13
C LEU A 4 -75.59 -0.69 29.06
N HIS A 5 -74.32 -0.86 28.68
CA HIS A 5 -73.29 0.12 28.29
C HIS A 5 -72.18 -0.70 27.56
N ALA A 6 -71.76 -0.45 26.32
CA ALA A 6 -71.06 0.73 25.80
C ALA A 6 -69.66 0.97 26.41
N TRP A 7 -68.63 0.61 25.61
CA TRP A 7 -67.31 1.23 25.45
C TRP A 7 -66.18 0.99 26.48
N LEU A 8 -65.03 0.51 25.95
CA LEU A 8 -63.61 0.83 26.23
C LEU A 8 -62.76 -0.36 25.71
N ALA A 9 -61.71 -0.26 24.90
CA ALA A 9 -61.04 0.84 24.24
C ALA A 9 -60.20 0.23 23.10
N VAL A 10 -60.23 0.88 21.93
CA VAL A 10 -59.37 0.64 20.77
C VAL A 10 -57.96 1.14 21.11
N ILE A 11 -56.97 0.27 21.35
CA ILE A 11 -55.55 0.66 21.30
C ILE A 11 -54.68 -0.53 20.84
N MET A 12 -54.11 -0.36 19.64
CA MET A 12 -52.82 -0.87 19.11
C MET A 12 -52.94 -1.34 17.66
N LEU A 13 -53.38 -0.43 16.80
CA LEU A 13 -52.80 -0.33 15.46
C LEU A 13 -51.67 0.69 15.56
N ILE A 14 -50.60 0.52 14.77
CA ILE A 14 -49.33 1.28 14.73
C ILE A 14 -48.24 0.57 15.53
N VAL A 15 -47.38 -0.17 14.83
CA VAL A 15 -45.91 0.02 14.74
C VAL A 15 -45.42 -1.10 13.82
N GLY A 16 -45.33 -0.78 12.53
CA GLY A 16 -44.82 -1.69 11.50
C GLY A 16 -44.34 -0.96 10.25
N LEU A 17 -44.08 0.36 10.35
CA LEU A 17 -43.25 1.05 9.37
C LEU A 17 -41.80 0.82 9.81
N GLY A 18 -41.24 -0.30 9.37
CA GLY A 18 -39.80 -0.52 9.45
C GLY A 18 -39.11 0.68 8.80
N LEU A 19 -38.25 1.34 9.57
CA LEU A 19 -37.34 2.38 9.12
C LEU A 19 -36.50 1.86 7.95
N VAL A 20 -36.94 2.10 6.72
CA VAL A 20 -36.07 2.01 5.55
C VAL A 20 -35.19 3.24 5.60
N ALA A 21 -34.10 3.16 6.37
CA ALA A 21 -33.09 4.20 6.37
C ALA A 21 -32.53 4.30 4.93
N PRO A 22 -32.56 5.49 4.30
CA PRO A 22 -31.94 5.65 3.00
C PRO A 22 -30.45 5.31 3.14
N SER A 23 -29.99 4.29 2.43
CA SER A 23 -28.56 4.10 2.24
C SER A 23 -28.04 5.30 1.48
N ALA A 24 -27.31 6.19 2.17
CA ALA A 24 -26.62 7.28 1.53
C ALA A 24 -25.65 6.68 0.50
N ALA A 25 -25.96 6.85 -0.79
CA ALA A 25 -25.08 6.48 -1.87
C ALA A 25 -23.81 7.33 -1.74
N THR A 26 -22.76 6.77 -1.16
CA THR A 26 -21.46 7.43 -1.11
C THR A 26 -20.95 7.49 -2.54
N ALA A 27 -20.82 8.70 -3.08
CA ALA A 27 -20.24 8.90 -4.40
C ALA A 27 -18.89 8.19 -4.47
N ALA A 28 -18.65 7.47 -5.57
CA ALA A 28 -17.36 6.85 -5.80
C ALA A 28 -16.27 7.95 -5.71
N PRO A 29 -15.14 7.70 -5.02
CA PRO A 29 -14.14 8.72 -4.83
C PRO A 29 -13.62 9.20 -6.18
N TYR A 30 -13.74 10.51 -6.43
CA TYR A 30 -13.09 11.14 -7.57
C TYR A 30 -11.58 11.11 -7.32
N CYS A 31 -10.89 10.27 -8.07
CA CYS A 31 -9.49 9.97 -7.76
C CYS A 31 -8.53 11.12 -8.11
N GLY A 32 -8.90 12.03 -9.03
CA GLY A 32 -8.12 13.24 -9.35
C GLY A 32 -6.62 13.01 -9.57
N ILE A 33 -6.21 11.83 -10.04
CA ILE A 33 -4.80 11.44 -10.16
C ILE A 33 -4.21 12.11 -11.40
N SER A 34 -3.21 12.96 -11.18
CA SER A 34 -2.42 13.63 -12.23
C SER A 34 -1.00 13.06 -12.38
N TRP A 35 -0.72 11.93 -11.75
CA TRP A 35 0.63 11.35 -11.73
C TRP A 35 0.99 10.74 -13.09
N GLY A 36 2.28 10.70 -13.40
CA GLY A 36 2.80 9.99 -14.58
C GLY A 36 3.43 8.64 -14.23
N SER A 37 3.88 7.93 -15.26
CA SER A 37 4.60 6.64 -15.14
C SER A 37 6.12 6.75 -15.36
N LEU A 38 6.66 7.98 -15.33
CA LEU A 38 8.10 8.23 -15.39
C LEU A 38 8.77 7.93 -14.05
N ALA A 39 10.10 7.74 -14.07
CA ALA A 39 10.87 7.46 -12.86
C ALA A 39 10.66 8.51 -11.76
N LYS A 40 10.81 8.07 -10.50
CA LYS A 40 10.80 8.93 -9.32
C LYS A 40 12.09 8.71 -8.55
N THR A 41 12.80 9.79 -8.27
CA THR A 41 14.11 9.72 -7.63
C THR A 41 14.21 10.70 -6.48
N SER A 42 15.02 10.35 -5.49
CA SER A 42 15.46 11.26 -4.44
C SER A 42 16.94 11.02 -4.17
N SER A 43 17.73 12.09 -4.22
CA SER A 43 19.17 12.09 -4.00
C SER A 43 19.57 12.16 -2.51
N ALA A 44 18.61 12.02 -1.59
CA ALA A 44 18.88 12.13 -0.16
C ALA A 44 19.99 11.16 0.29
N THR A 45 20.98 11.69 1.01
CA THR A 45 22.21 10.98 1.42
C THR A 45 22.15 10.45 2.85
N THR A 46 21.03 10.62 3.55
CA THR A 46 20.92 10.18 4.94
C THR A 46 20.85 8.66 5.01
N TYR A 47 21.73 8.07 5.82
CA TYR A 47 21.75 6.65 6.10
C TYR A 47 20.64 6.29 7.09
N GLY A 48 19.84 5.30 6.71
CA GLY A 48 18.85 4.65 7.55
C GLY A 48 18.77 3.18 7.17
N HIS A 49 18.19 2.34 8.02
CA HIS A 49 18.09 0.91 7.75
C HIS A 49 16.65 0.51 7.49
N LEU A 50 16.42 -0.33 6.47
CA LEU A 50 15.10 -0.89 6.19
C LEU A 50 14.75 -1.87 7.31
N THR A 51 13.61 -1.66 7.96
CA THR A 51 13.14 -2.54 9.04
C THR A 51 11.89 -3.31 8.66
N ASN A 52 11.09 -2.80 7.72
CA ASN A 52 9.87 -3.48 7.31
C ASN A 52 9.39 -3.01 5.92
N VAL A 53 8.61 -3.87 5.25
CA VAL A 53 7.86 -3.55 4.03
C VAL A 53 6.42 -4.01 4.20
N ARG A 54 5.45 -3.15 3.91
CA ARG A 54 4.02 -3.44 4.07
C ARG A 54 3.20 -2.78 2.98
N ALA A 55 2.01 -3.33 2.72
CA ALA A 55 1.10 -2.81 1.71
C ALA A 55 -0.28 -2.47 2.29
N GLY A 56 -0.97 -1.53 1.64
CA GLY A 56 -2.32 -1.12 1.98
C GLY A 56 -3.16 -0.87 0.74
N LYS A 57 -4.45 -1.21 0.81
CA LYS A 57 -5.42 -0.93 -0.26
C LYS A 57 -6.07 0.42 0.00
N HIS A 58 -6.19 1.23 -1.04
CA HIS A 58 -6.97 2.46 -1.03
C HIS A 58 -7.94 2.46 -2.21
N ALA A 59 -8.97 3.31 -2.17
CA ALA A 59 -10.01 3.30 -3.19
C ALA A 59 -9.51 3.63 -4.61
N CYS A 60 -8.40 4.36 -4.72
CA CYS A 60 -7.85 4.86 -5.98
C CYS A 60 -6.46 4.33 -6.32
N PHE A 61 -5.77 3.71 -5.36
CA PHE A 61 -4.40 3.25 -5.51
C PHE A 61 -4.11 2.13 -4.53
N ASP A 62 -3.10 1.33 -4.85
CA ASP A 62 -2.47 0.43 -3.90
C ASP A 62 -1.18 1.09 -3.40
N ARG A 63 -0.90 0.96 -2.10
CA ARG A 63 0.24 1.58 -1.43
C ARG A 63 1.22 0.53 -0.97
N LEU A 64 2.49 0.73 -1.27
CA LEU A 64 3.62 0.03 -0.67
C LEU A 64 4.38 1.00 0.23
N VAL A 65 4.71 0.57 1.45
CA VAL A 65 5.43 1.38 2.44
C VAL A 65 6.66 0.62 2.91
N PHE A 66 7.78 1.34 2.94
CA PHE A 66 9.03 0.91 3.51
C PHE A 66 9.23 1.68 4.80
N ASP A 67 9.24 0.97 5.93
CA ASP A 67 9.55 1.57 7.23
C ASP A 67 11.08 1.59 7.39
N ILE A 68 11.63 2.77 7.67
CA ILE A 68 13.08 3.03 7.68
C ILE A 68 13.45 3.63 9.03
N LYS A 69 14.43 3.01 9.71
CA LYS A 69 15.06 3.59 10.90
C LYS A 69 16.13 4.58 10.45
N GLY A 70 15.73 5.82 10.22
CA GLY A 70 16.55 6.93 9.75
C GLY A 70 15.68 8.04 9.13
N LYS A 71 16.19 9.28 9.03
CA LYS A 71 15.36 10.46 8.71
C LYS A 71 14.88 10.52 7.26
N ARG A 72 15.74 10.22 6.27
CA ARG A 72 15.35 10.31 4.84
C ARG A 72 16.33 9.59 3.92
N SER A 73 16.03 8.35 3.57
CA SER A 73 16.81 7.61 2.58
C SER A 73 16.46 8.05 1.16
N GLY A 74 17.49 8.17 0.31
CA GLY A 74 17.31 8.32 -1.13
C GLY A 74 16.66 7.07 -1.75
N TYR A 75 16.11 7.22 -2.94
CA TYR A 75 15.47 6.12 -3.67
C TYR A 75 15.45 6.35 -5.18
N VAL A 76 15.25 5.26 -5.91
CA VAL A 76 14.92 5.24 -7.34
C VAL A 76 13.77 4.28 -7.55
N VAL A 77 12.71 4.74 -8.20
CA VAL A 77 11.56 3.92 -8.58
C VAL A 77 11.29 4.09 -10.07
N SER A 78 11.32 3.01 -10.83
CA SER A 78 11.15 3.04 -12.29
C SER A 78 10.56 1.74 -12.82
N TYR A 79 9.82 1.84 -13.92
CA TYR A 79 9.42 0.68 -14.71
C TYR A 79 10.63 0.14 -15.46
N ASP A 80 11.23 -0.91 -14.94
CA ASP A 80 12.47 -1.50 -15.45
C ASP A 80 12.63 -2.92 -14.89
N GLN A 81 13.47 -3.71 -15.55
CA GLN A 81 13.81 -5.06 -15.12
C GLN A 81 14.44 -5.06 -13.72
N VAL A 82 14.10 -6.06 -12.92
CA VAL A 82 14.63 -6.24 -11.56
C VAL A 82 15.70 -7.33 -11.54
N TYR A 83 16.81 -7.04 -10.86
CA TYR A 83 17.94 -7.96 -10.69
C TYR A 83 18.29 -8.12 -9.22
N THR A 84 18.83 -9.27 -8.84
CA THR A 84 19.30 -9.49 -7.47
C THR A 84 20.55 -8.68 -7.19
N GLU A 85 20.64 -8.08 -6.01
CA GLU A 85 21.86 -7.40 -5.57
C GLU A 85 23.03 -8.39 -5.43
N GLY A 86 24.25 -7.93 -5.71
CA GLY A 86 25.49 -8.72 -5.63
C GLY A 86 25.70 -9.70 -6.78
N LYS A 87 24.72 -10.57 -7.07
CA LYS A 87 24.84 -11.61 -8.12
C LYS A 87 24.35 -11.17 -9.51
N GLY A 88 23.36 -10.29 -9.57
CA GLY A 88 22.80 -9.83 -10.85
C GLY A 88 21.86 -10.81 -11.56
N ASP A 89 21.28 -11.80 -10.86
CA ASP A 89 20.27 -12.69 -11.45
C ASP A 89 18.96 -11.94 -11.72
N ARG A 90 18.30 -12.23 -12.85
CA ARG A 90 17.01 -11.63 -13.17
C ARG A 90 15.91 -12.11 -12.21
N VAL A 91 15.21 -11.16 -11.60
CA VAL A 91 14.00 -11.41 -10.79
C VAL A 91 12.77 -11.15 -11.66
N HIS A 92 12.10 -12.23 -12.08
CA HIS A 92 10.87 -12.14 -12.86
C HIS A 92 9.68 -11.87 -11.94
N LEU A 93 8.93 -10.80 -12.21
CA LEU A 93 7.74 -10.45 -11.45
C LEU A 93 6.47 -10.83 -12.20
N ARG A 94 5.40 -11.08 -11.45
CA ARG A 94 4.05 -11.19 -12.02
C ARG A 94 3.60 -9.82 -12.52
N GLY A 95 3.34 -9.72 -13.82
CA GLY A 95 2.87 -8.48 -14.47
C GLY A 95 4.00 -7.62 -15.00
N THR A 96 3.89 -6.31 -14.85
CA THR A 96 4.91 -5.33 -15.25
C THR A 96 5.85 -5.05 -14.07
N ASP A 97 7.15 -5.03 -14.35
CA ASP A 97 8.18 -4.78 -13.34
C ASP A 97 8.24 -3.29 -12.95
N LEU A 98 7.96 -2.99 -11.67
CA LEU A 98 8.32 -1.71 -11.05
C LEU A 98 9.49 -1.95 -10.09
N ARG A 99 10.69 -1.53 -10.51
CA ARG A 99 11.93 -1.65 -9.74
C ARG A 99 12.01 -0.53 -8.71
N ILE A 100 12.32 -0.91 -7.47
CA ILE A 100 12.44 0.01 -6.34
C ILE A 100 13.78 -0.22 -5.67
N ILE A 101 14.67 0.76 -5.79
CA ILE A 101 15.93 0.82 -5.05
C ILE A 101 15.76 1.84 -3.94
N VAL A 102 16.03 1.42 -2.70
CA VAL A 102 16.05 2.29 -1.53
C VAL A 102 17.48 2.35 -1.02
N LYS A 103 18.03 3.55 -0.84
CA LYS A 103 19.34 3.79 -0.18
C LYS A 103 19.22 3.61 1.33
N ALA A 104 18.79 2.41 1.72
CA ALA A 104 18.61 1.96 3.09
C ALA A 104 18.92 0.45 3.12
N PRO A 105 20.09 0.03 3.63
CA PRO A 105 20.39 -1.39 3.73
C PRO A 105 19.44 -2.06 4.74
N ALA A 106 19.17 -3.34 4.54
CA ALA A 106 18.40 -4.18 5.46
C ALA A 106 19.27 -4.88 6.50
N TYR A 107 20.36 -4.22 6.91
CA TYR A 107 21.28 -4.66 7.95
C TYR A 107 21.88 -3.46 8.69
N SER A 108 22.27 -3.67 9.94
CA SER A 108 22.98 -2.72 10.79
C SER A 108 23.96 -3.48 11.68
N ASN A 109 25.22 -3.01 11.76
CA ASN A 109 26.30 -3.66 12.53
C ASN A 109 26.44 -5.17 12.23
N GLY A 110 26.37 -5.53 10.95
CA GLY A 110 26.48 -6.92 10.50
C GLY A 110 25.26 -7.81 10.77
N LYS A 111 24.20 -7.28 11.39
CA LYS A 111 22.96 -8.01 11.68
C LYS A 111 21.85 -7.56 10.75
N ALA A 112 21.06 -8.51 10.24
CA ALA A 112 19.89 -8.19 9.41
C ALA A 112 18.84 -7.41 10.22
N THR A 113 18.34 -6.30 9.65
CA THR A 113 17.21 -5.52 10.20
C THR A 113 15.91 -5.89 9.52
N TYR A 114 15.97 -6.47 8.32
CA TYR A 114 14.82 -7.04 7.64
C TYR A 114 15.27 -8.24 6.79
N ASN A 115 14.73 -9.43 7.08
CA ASN A 115 15.08 -10.66 6.37
C ASN A 115 13.82 -11.50 6.11
N PRO A 116 13.11 -11.27 5.00
CA PRO A 116 11.86 -11.99 4.73
C PRO A 116 12.15 -13.46 4.42
N ARG A 117 11.31 -14.38 4.93
CA ARG A 117 11.46 -15.83 4.71
C ARG A 117 11.15 -16.24 3.28
N ASN A 118 10.06 -15.72 2.71
CA ASN A 118 9.69 -15.94 1.31
C ASN A 118 10.17 -14.77 0.46
N LYS A 119 11.30 -14.95 -0.25
CA LYS A 119 11.89 -13.88 -1.07
C LYS A 119 11.00 -13.49 -2.26
N SER A 120 10.23 -14.42 -2.82
CA SER A 120 9.38 -14.13 -3.98
C SER A 120 8.09 -13.39 -3.61
N ASN A 121 7.63 -13.47 -2.36
CA ASN A 121 6.39 -12.84 -1.89
C ASN A 121 6.58 -12.30 -0.46
N ILE A 122 7.24 -11.16 -0.34
CA ILE A 122 7.56 -10.56 0.96
C ILE A 122 6.37 -9.87 1.63
N VAL A 123 5.35 -9.53 0.85
CA VAL A 123 4.07 -8.98 1.32
C VAL A 123 2.94 -9.71 0.60
N ASN A 124 1.90 -10.13 1.35
CA ASN A 124 0.72 -10.74 0.76
C ASN A 124 -0.13 -9.66 0.04
N VAL A 125 -0.27 -9.81 -1.28
CA VAL A 125 -1.01 -8.89 -2.14
C VAL A 125 -2.11 -9.58 -2.97
N LYS A 126 -2.58 -10.77 -2.54
CA LYS A 126 -3.54 -11.58 -3.31
C LYS A 126 -4.79 -10.81 -3.76
N ASP A 127 -5.33 -9.98 -2.88
CA ASP A 127 -6.61 -9.30 -3.10
C ASP A 127 -6.43 -7.81 -3.46
N PHE A 128 -5.25 -7.43 -3.92
CA PHE A 128 -4.94 -6.07 -4.37
C PHE A 128 -5.36 -5.90 -5.83
N ARG A 129 -5.82 -4.70 -6.19
CA ARG A 129 -6.32 -4.44 -7.54
C ARG A 129 -5.18 -4.29 -8.54
N THR A 130 -4.12 -3.58 -8.14
CA THR A 130 -2.96 -3.25 -8.96
C THR A 130 -1.76 -4.12 -8.63
N PHE A 131 -1.48 -4.37 -7.34
CA PHE A 131 -0.32 -5.17 -6.95
C PHE A 131 -0.50 -6.65 -7.27
N ARG A 132 0.54 -7.27 -7.82
CA ARG A 132 0.57 -8.69 -8.19
C ARG A 132 1.63 -9.45 -7.42
N GLN A 133 2.74 -8.81 -7.03
CA GLN A 133 3.82 -9.45 -6.29
C GLN A 133 4.69 -8.41 -5.64
N VAL A 134 5.25 -8.71 -4.46
CA VAL A 134 6.36 -7.95 -3.88
C VAL A 134 7.49 -8.92 -3.64
N ALA A 135 8.62 -8.75 -4.34
CA ALA A 135 9.76 -9.66 -4.29
C ALA A 135 11.01 -8.97 -3.76
N TRP A 136 11.76 -9.70 -2.94
CA TRP A 136 13.08 -9.33 -2.43
C TRP A 136 14.13 -9.57 -3.51
N ALA A 137 14.82 -8.51 -3.94
CA ALA A 137 15.96 -8.63 -4.85
C ALA A 137 17.30 -8.60 -4.09
N GLY A 138 17.35 -8.07 -2.87
CA GLY A 138 18.56 -8.13 -2.05
C GLY A 138 18.83 -6.83 -1.31
N SER A 139 19.83 -6.90 -0.42
CA SER A 139 20.43 -5.72 0.16
C SER A 139 21.94 -5.89 0.19
N PHE A 140 22.64 -4.98 -0.48
CA PHE A 140 24.09 -4.98 -0.68
C PHE A 140 24.57 -3.53 -0.85
N GLU A 141 25.84 -3.25 -0.53
CA GLU A 141 26.47 -1.93 -0.75
C GLU A 141 25.67 -0.71 -0.26
N GLY A 142 24.93 -0.85 0.84
CA GLY A 142 24.18 0.27 1.43
C GLY A 142 22.81 0.55 0.76
N GLN A 143 22.33 -0.34 -0.10
CA GLN A 143 20.99 -0.25 -0.67
C GLN A 143 20.19 -1.54 -0.52
N THR A 144 18.88 -1.44 -0.74
CA THR A 144 17.96 -2.57 -0.82
C THR A 144 17.14 -2.43 -2.10
N THR A 145 17.03 -3.53 -2.84
CA THR A 145 16.21 -3.60 -4.05
C THR A 145 15.01 -4.50 -3.82
N ILE A 146 13.83 -3.97 -4.15
CA ILE A 146 12.55 -4.66 -4.17
C ILE A 146 11.96 -4.58 -5.57
N GLY A 147 11.41 -5.70 -6.03
CA GLY A 147 10.57 -5.74 -7.21
C GLY A 147 9.10 -5.68 -6.82
N LEU A 148 8.35 -4.73 -7.38
CA LEU A 148 6.90 -4.67 -7.27
C LEU A 148 6.27 -5.03 -8.62
N GLY A 149 5.69 -6.22 -8.70
CA GLY A 149 4.90 -6.63 -9.87
C GLY A 149 3.56 -5.92 -9.84
N VAL A 150 3.24 -5.19 -10.90
CA VAL A 150 1.95 -4.49 -11.05
C VAL A 150 1.19 -4.98 -12.27
N ARG A 151 -0.13 -4.84 -12.28
CA ARG A 151 -0.98 -5.37 -13.36
C ARG A 151 -0.69 -4.80 -14.76
N ALA A 152 -0.14 -3.58 -14.83
CA ALA A 152 0.21 -2.84 -16.05
C ALA A 152 1.09 -1.65 -15.68
N ARG A 153 1.69 -0.98 -16.68
CA ARG A 153 2.36 0.31 -16.49
C ARG A 153 1.35 1.42 -16.14
N LEU A 154 1.26 1.74 -14.85
CA LEU A 154 0.29 2.66 -14.26
C LEU A 154 0.97 3.89 -13.62
N PRO A 155 0.25 5.02 -13.51
CA PRO A 155 0.74 6.18 -12.78
C PRO A 155 1.13 5.84 -11.36
N PHE A 156 2.22 6.42 -10.89
CA PHE A 156 2.64 6.26 -9.51
C PHE A 156 3.32 7.51 -8.98
N ARG A 157 3.34 7.63 -7.66
CA ARG A 157 4.14 8.61 -6.94
C ARG A 157 4.99 7.91 -5.89
N ALA A 158 6.13 8.50 -5.58
CA ALA A 158 6.99 8.10 -4.49
C ALA A 158 7.30 9.33 -3.63
N PHE A 159 7.23 9.20 -2.32
CA PHE A 159 7.49 10.30 -1.39
C PHE A 159 7.85 9.76 -0.01
N THR A 160 8.52 10.59 0.79
CA THR A 160 8.89 10.25 2.17
C THR A 160 7.97 10.94 3.15
N LEU A 161 7.52 10.22 4.17
CA LEU A 161 6.85 10.76 5.34
C LEU A 161 7.74 10.60 6.56
N ASN A 162 7.66 11.56 7.49
CA ASN A 162 8.24 11.40 8.82
C ASN A 162 7.54 10.25 9.55
N GLY A 163 8.30 9.49 10.34
CA GLY A 163 7.81 8.51 11.30
C GLY A 163 8.06 8.98 12.74
N PRO A 164 7.71 8.15 13.73
CA PRO A 164 8.03 8.45 15.13
C PRO A 164 9.54 8.60 15.37
N GLY A 165 9.93 9.62 16.13
CA GLY A 165 11.33 9.87 16.47
C GLY A 165 12.20 10.13 15.24
N SER A 166 13.24 9.32 15.05
CA SER A 166 14.18 9.42 13.92
C SER A 166 13.81 8.54 12.72
N GLN A 167 12.60 7.97 12.70
CA GLN A 167 12.16 7.07 11.64
C GLN A 167 11.54 7.85 10.47
N SER A 168 11.51 7.20 9.31
CA SER A 168 10.81 7.68 8.12
C SER A 168 10.13 6.54 7.39
N ARG A 169 9.25 6.90 6.48
CA ARG A 169 8.49 5.98 5.64
C ARG A 169 8.65 6.40 4.21
N LEU A 170 9.25 5.57 3.37
CA LEU A 170 9.14 5.72 1.93
C LEU A 170 7.83 5.10 1.49
N VAL A 171 7.00 5.90 0.82
CA VAL A 171 5.67 5.52 0.35
C VAL A 171 5.67 5.51 -1.17
N ILE A 172 5.15 4.43 -1.75
CA ILE A 172 4.92 4.28 -3.19
C ILE A 172 3.43 3.99 -3.38
N ASP A 173 2.74 4.91 -4.03
CA ASP A 173 1.33 4.73 -4.41
C ASP A 173 1.27 4.45 -5.89
N VAL A 174 0.62 3.36 -6.29
CA VAL A 174 0.36 3.02 -7.69
C VAL A 174 -1.13 3.09 -7.94
N ALA A 175 -1.53 3.95 -8.86
CA ALA A 175 -2.93 4.19 -9.20
C ALA A 175 -3.61 2.90 -9.69
N HIS A 176 -4.92 2.82 -9.47
CA HIS A 176 -5.73 1.75 -10.03
C HIS A 176 -6.02 1.96 -11.53
N ARG A 177 -5.81 3.18 -12.05
CA ARG A 177 -6.21 3.63 -13.40
C ARG A 177 -5.22 4.68 -13.91
N TRP A 178 -5.19 4.87 -15.23
CA TRP A 178 -4.79 6.14 -15.84
C TRP A 178 -5.99 7.09 -15.84
#